data_AF-A0A1J8QE36-F1
#
_entry.id   AF-A0A1J8QE36-F1
#
_cell.length_a   1.000
_cell.length_b   1.000
_cell.length_c   1.000
_cell.angle_alpha   90.00
_cell.angle_beta   90.00
_cell.angle_gamma   90.00
#
_symmetry.space_group_name_H-M   'P 1'
#
loop_
_entity.id
_entity.type
_entity.pdbx_description
1 polymer ?
#
loop_
_entity_poly.entity_id
_entity_poly.type
_entity_poly.pdbx_seq_one_letter_code
_entity_poly.pdbx_strand_id
1 'polypeptide(L)'
;MSAVYSYEVARRHDHMIERVTMGIEIITKELRPEVAAVFSAFQTLLRLPAWLPGMRLKRVSPLAKELAMECMENPFAYTERGLATGSISSCMVADHLLKLHDSDDNPSWYKKAVKESAATAFGAGVETLLC
;
A
#
# COMPACT_ATOMS: atom_id res chain seq x y z
N MET A 1 -10.68 7.70 -1.95
CA MET A 1 -9.29 8.13 -1.62
C MET A 1 -9.28 9.31 -0.67
N SER A 2 -10.13 10.32 -0.90
CA SER A 2 -10.31 11.45 0.00
C SER A 2 -10.64 11.04 1.45
N ALA A 3 -11.48 10.01 1.66
CA ALA A 3 -11.78 9.50 3.01
C ALA A 3 -10.55 8.98 3.80
N VAL A 4 -9.53 8.45 3.12
CA VAL A 4 -8.36 7.82 3.75
C VAL A 4 -7.21 8.81 3.91
N TYR A 5 -6.88 9.54 2.84
CA TYR A 5 -5.70 10.41 2.76
C TYR A 5 -6.01 11.88 2.47
N SER A 6 -7.30 12.28 2.43
CA SER A 6 -7.74 13.59 1.91
C SER A 6 -7.26 13.83 0.46
N TYR A 7 -6.92 12.74 -0.24
CA TYR A 7 -6.43 12.78 -1.60
C TYR A 7 -7.58 12.69 -2.60
N GLU A 8 -7.72 13.71 -3.43
CA GLU A 8 -8.67 13.73 -4.52
C GLU A 8 -7.98 13.35 -5.83
N VAL A 9 -8.47 12.29 -6.46
CA VAL A 9 -7.86 11.73 -7.66
C VAL A 9 -7.99 12.72 -8.80
N ALA A 10 -6.87 13.02 -9.46
CA ALA A 10 -6.90 13.88 -10.63
C ALA A 10 -7.67 13.19 -11.78
N ARG A 11 -8.55 13.94 -12.47
CA ARG A 11 -9.36 13.41 -13.59
C ARG A 11 -8.53 12.83 -14.75
N ARG A 12 -7.23 13.15 -14.85
CA ARG A 12 -6.32 12.61 -15.87
C ARG A 12 -4.92 12.41 -15.29
N HIS A 13 -4.37 11.21 -15.51
CA HIS A 13 -2.96 10.86 -15.30
C HIS A 13 -2.48 11.13 -13.87
N ASP A 14 -3.17 10.50 -12.93
CA ASP A 14 -2.74 10.51 -11.54
C ASP A 14 -1.61 9.51 -11.33
N HIS A 15 -0.39 10.03 -11.18
CA HIS A 15 0.83 9.22 -11.04
C HIS A 15 0.76 8.27 -9.85
N MET A 16 0.08 8.68 -8.77
CA MET A 16 -0.04 7.89 -7.56
C MET A 16 -0.92 6.66 -7.80
N ILE A 17 -2.03 6.85 -8.52
CA ILE A 17 -2.94 5.78 -8.94
C ILE A 17 -2.23 4.83 -9.90
N GLU A 18 -1.53 5.37 -10.89
CA GLU A 18 -0.82 4.56 -11.89
C GLU A 18 0.19 3.60 -11.23
N ARG A 19 0.96 4.08 -10.25
CA ARG A 19 1.90 3.23 -9.50
C ARG A 19 1.19 2.13 -8.72
N VAL A 20 0.04 2.43 -8.12
CA VAL A 20 -0.72 1.45 -7.33
C VAL A 20 -1.39 0.42 -8.23
N THR A 21 -1.98 0.85 -9.35
CA THR A 21 -2.53 -0.03 -10.38
C THR A 21 -1.45 -0.97 -10.93
N MET A 22 -0.26 -0.44 -11.26
CA MET A 22 0.87 -1.26 -11.70
C MET A 22 1.29 -2.29 -10.64
N GLY A 23 1.30 -1.90 -9.36
CA GLY A 23 1.54 -2.80 -8.24
C GLY A 23 0.52 -3.93 -8.15
N ILE A 24 -0.77 -3.60 -8.23
CA ILE A 24 -1.88 -4.56 -8.21
C ILE A 24 -1.79 -5.52 -9.41
N GLU A 25 -1.53 -5.01 -10.61
CA GLU A 25 -1.37 -5.84 -11.81
C GLU A 25 -0.20 -6.83 -11.68
N ILE A 26 0.93 -6.39 -11.14
CA ILE A 26 2.08 -7.27 -10.91
C ILE A 26 1.73 -8.35 -9.87
N ILE A 27 1.07 -7.96 -8.77
CA ILE A 27 0.67 -8.90 -7.71
C ILE A 27 -0.32 -9.92 -8.25
N THR A 28 -1.38 -9.50 -8.93
CA THR A 28 -2.40 -10.39 -9.49
C THR A 28 -1.84 -11.33 -10.57
N LYS A 29 -0.87 -10.86 -11.37
CA LYS A 29 -0.20 -11.67 -12.39
C LYS A 29 0.73 -12.73 -11.83
N GLU A 30 1.46 -12.41 -10.76
CA GLU A 30 2.46 -13.32 -10.17
C GLU A 30 1.86 -14.19 -9.05
N LEU A 31 0.87 -13.69 -8.31
CA LEU A 31 0.15 -14.39 -7.24
C LEU A 31 -1.22 -14.88 -7.74
N ARG A 32 -1.21 -15.60 -8.86
CA ARG A 32 -2.42 -16.26 -9.35
C ARG A 32 -2.98 -17.24 -8.30
N PRO A 33 -4.29 -17.50 -8.28
CA PRO A 33 -4.90 -18.39 -7.28
C PRO A 33 -4.22 -19.76 -7.18
N GLU A 34 -3.81 -20.33 -8.32
CA GLU A 34 -3.13 -21.63 -8.36
C GLU A 34 -1.73 -21.55 -7.74
N VAL A 35 -1.01 -20.45 -7.99
CA VAL A 35 0.32 -20.18 -7.43
C VAL A 35 0.21 -19.94 -5.92
N ALA A 36 -0.77 -19.13 -5.49
CA ALA A 36 -1.05 -18.84 -4.10
C ALA A 36 -1.41 -20.10 -3.30
N ALA A 37 -2.24 -20.99 -3.87
CA ALA A 37 -2.60 -22.26 -3.25
C ALA A 37 -1.38 -23.17 -3.05
N VAL A 38 -0.50 -23.26 -4.04
CA VAL A 38 0.74 -24.06 -3.95
C VAL A 38 1.69 -23.52 -2.89
N PHE A 39 1.93 -22.21 -2.84
CA PHE A 39 2.81 -21.61 -1.82
C PHE A 39 2.19 -21.65 -0.41
N SER A 40 0.86 -21.58 -0.31
CA SER A 40 0.15 -21.73 0.97
C SER A 40 0.22 -23.16 1.49
N ALA A 41 0.06 -24.16 0.61
CA ALA A 41 0.15 -25.58 0.98
C ALA A 41 1.59 -26.04 1.24
N PHE A 42 2.56 -25.50 0.50
CA PHE A 42 3.97 -25.90 0.55
C PHE A 42 4.89 -24.71 0.80
N GLN A 43 4.85 -24.21 2.04
CA GLN A 43 5.69 -23.07 2.48
C GLN A 43 7.20 -23.31 2.30
N THR A 44 7.64 -24.58 2.24
CA THR A 44 9.04 -24.95 1.97
C THR A 44 9.52 -24.48 0.60
N LEU A 45 8.63 -24.31 -0.39
CA LEU A 45 8.96 -23.81 -1.71
C LEU A 45 9.49 -22.37 -1.68
N LEU A 46 9.11 -21.56 -0.68
CA LEU A 46 9.64 -20.19 -0.51
C LEU A 46 11.15 -20.17 -0.21
N ARG A 47 11.71 -21.27 0.31
CA ARG A 47 13.15 -21.40 0.58
C ARG A 47 13.96 -21.65 -0.69
N LEU A 48 13.32 -22.07 -1.78
CA LEU A 48 14.01 -22.33 -3.04
C LEU A 48 14.58 -21.04 -3.66
N PRO A 49 15.73 -21.11 -4.33
CA PRO A 49 16.36 -19.94 -4.92
C PRO A 49 15.58 -19.43 -6.13
N ALA A 50 15.66 -18.12 -6.39
CA ALA A 50 14.82 -17.43 -7.39
C ALA A 50 15.11 -17.82 -8.85
N TRP A 51 16.25 -18.47 -9.11
CA TRP A 51 16.64 -18.92 -10.45
C TRP A 51 15.89 -20.19 -10.91
N LEU A 52 15.23 -20.91 -10.00
CA LEU A 52 14.52 -22.15 -10.33
C LEU A 52 13.27 -21.88 -11.20
N PRO A 53 12.97 -22.71 -12.22
CA PRO A 53 11.71 -22.62 -12.95
C PRO A 53 10.52 -22.73 -12.00
N GLY A 54 9.53 -21.84 -12.15
CA GLY A 54 8.38 -21.73 -11.23
C GLY A 54 8.54 -20.71 -10.10
N MET A 55 9.76 -20.26 -9.77
CA MET A 55 10.00 -19.27 -8.70
C MET A 55 9.91 -17.80 -9.17
N ARG A 56 9.03 -17.52 -10.13
CA ARG A 56 8.85 -16.16 -10.67
C ARG A 56 8.40 -15.15 -9.62
N LEU A 57 7.52 -15.56 -8.71
CA LEU A 57 7.09 -14.76 -7.56
C LEU A 57 8.29 -14.21 -6.75
N LYS A 58 9.33 -15.03 -6.56
CA LYS A 58 10.55 -14.63 -5.82
C LYS A 58 11.46 -13.71 -6.64
N ARG A 59 11.42 -13.78 -7.97
CA ARG A 59 12.14 -12.84 -8.85
C ARG A 59 11.49 -11.47 -8.91
N VAL A 60 10.17 -11.42 -8.84
CA VAL A 60 9.41 -10.16 -8.88
C VAL A 60 9.25 -9.54 -7.48
N SER A 61 9.53 -10.31 -6.42
CA SER A 61 9.47 -9.85 -5.02
C SER A 61 10.16 -8.52 -4.73
N PRO A 62 11.36 -8.20 -5.25
CA PRO A 62 12.00 -6.89 -5.02
C PRO A 62 11.17 -5.73 -5.59
N LEU A 63 10.72 -5.87 -6.84
CA LEU A 63 9.89 -4.87 -7.52
C LEU A 63 8.52 -4.73 -6.84
N ALA A 64 7.88 -5.84 -6.47
CA ALA A 64 6.62 -5.83 -5.74
C ALA A 64 6.76 -5.16 -4.36
N LYS A 65 7.90 -5.38 -3.67
CA LYS A 65 8.20 -4.73 -2.40
C LYS A 65 8.42 -3.22 -2.56
N GLU A 66 9.15 -2.82 -3.59
CA GLU A 66 9.36 -1.40 -3.92
C GLU A 66 8.04 -0.69 -4.20
N LEU A 67 7.22 -1.27 -5.08
CA LEU A 67 5.89 -0.73 -5.40
C LEU A 67 4.99 -0.69 -4.16
N ALA A 68 4.98 -1.73 -3.33
CA ALA A 68 4.20 -1.74 -2.09
C ALA A 68 4.67 -0.65 -1.12
N MET A 69 5.98 -0.43 -0.98
CA MET A 69 6.51 0.65 -0.15
C MET A 69 6.10 2.02 -0.68
N GLU A 70 6.20 2.27 -1.98
CA GLU A 70 5.75 3.53 -2.56
C GLU A 70 4.25 3.77 -2.39
N CYS A 71 3.44 2.73 -2.57
CA CYS A 71 1.99 2.77 -2.34
C CYS A 71 1.62 3.05 -0.88
N MET A 72 2.52 2.79 0.07
CA MET A 72 2.35 3.08 1.50
C MET A 72 2.90 4.45 1.88
N GLU A 73 4.10 4.79 1.41
CA GLU A 73 4.85 5.98 1.80
C GLU A 73 4.31 7.25 1.15
N ASN A 74 4.06 7.22 -0.17
CA ASN A 74 3.66 8.42 -0.92
C ASN A 74 2.30 9.00 -0.47
N PRO A 75 1.21 8.21 -0.33
CA PRO A 75 -0.05 8.73 0.20
C PRO A 75 0.08 9.30 1.61
N PHE A 76 0.82 8.58 2.45
CA PHE A 76 0.95 8.93 3.85
C PHE A 76 1.73 10.24 4.01
N ALA A 77 2.83 10.38 3.27
CA ALA A 77 3.61 11.61 3.24
C ALA A 77 2.83 12.79 2.66
N TYR A 78 1.95 12.56 1.68
CA TYR A 78 1.04 13.58 1.15
C TYR A 78 0.13 14.13 2.26
N THR A 79 -0.56 13.25 2.99
CA THR A 79 -1.45 13.66 4.08
C THR A 79 -0.69 14.27 5.25
N GLU A 80 0.46 13.72 5.63
CA GLU A 80 1.28 14.26 6.73
C GLU A 80 1.77 15.69 6.42
N ARG A 81 2.24 15.94 5.19
CA ARG A 81 2.62 17.29 4.74
C ARG A 81 1.42 18.22 4.68
N GLY A 82 0.32 17.75 4.10
CA GLY A 82 -0.90 18.51 3.96
C GLY A 82 -1.51 18.90 5.32
N LEU A 83 -1.37 18.04 6.33
CA LEU A 83 -1.77 18.32 7.71
C LEU A 83 -0.91 19.43 8.30
N ALA A 84 0.41 19.36 8.11
CA ALA A 84 1.34 20.39 8.59
C ALA A 84 1.12 21.75 7.92
N THR A 85 0.66 21.79 6.66
CA THR A 85 0.35 23.03 5.92
C THR A 85 -1.10 23.49 6.07
N GLY A 86 -1.96 22.73 6.76
CA GLY A 86 -3.39 23.04 6.90
C GLY A 86 -4.19 22.96 5.59
N SER A 87 -3.70 22.23 4.59
CA SER A 87 -4.27 22.16 3.24
C SER A 87 -5.06 20.89 2.96
N ILE A 88 -5.38 20.10 4.00
CA ILE A 88 -6.16 18.86 3.87
C ILE A 88 -7.48 18.95 4.65
N SER A 89 -8.47 18.20 4.18
CA SER A 89 -9.71 17.94 4.91
C SER A 89 -9.54 16.80 5.93
N SER A 90 -10.49 16.70 6.87
CA SER A 90 -10.57 15.55 7.79
C SER A 90 -10.65 14.26 6.99
N CYS A 91 -9.76 13.33 7.34
CA CYS A 91 -9.65 12.00 6.76
C CYS A 91 -9.07 11.07 7.80
N MET A 92 -9.19 9.75 7.58
CA MET A 92 -8.77 8.73 8.54
C MET A 92 -7.33 8.96 9.03
N VAL A 93 -6.38 9.20 8.13
CA VAL A 93 -4.98 9.41 8.51
C VAL A 93 -4.77 10.74 9.26
N ALA A 94 -5.42 11.83 8.83
CA ALA A 94 -5.32 13.11 9.52
C ALA A 94 -5.88 13.04 10.94
N ASP A 95 -7.04 12.42 11.12
CA ASP A 95 -7.69 12.27 12.42
C ASP A 95 -6.83 11.44 13.40
N HIS A 96 -6.15 10.42 12.89
CA HIS A 96 -5.23 9.61 13.70
C HIS A 96 -3.90 10.33 13.99
N LEU A 97 -3.36 11.09 13.03
CA LEU A 97 -2.15 11.90 13.24
C LEU A 97 -2.37 13.02 14.27
N LEU A 98 -3.55 13.65 14.26
CA LEU A 98 -3.92 14.64 15.28
C LEU A 98 -4.00 14.00 16.67
N LYS A 99 -4.64 12.84 16.80
CA LYS A 99 -4.69 12.09 18.07
C LYS A 99 -3.30 11.70 18.60
N LEU A 100 -2.38 11.33 17.70
CA LEU A 100 -0.98 11.03 18.02
C LEU A 100 -0.20 12.27 18.49
N HIS A 101 -0.59 13.46 18.03
CA HIS A 101 0.04 14.72 18.46
C HIS A 101 -0.45 15.16 19.83
N ASP A 102 -1.73 14.92 20.14
CA ASP A 102 -2.33 15.24 21.43
C ASP A 102 -1.92 14.25 22.54
N SER A 103 -1.49 13.03 22.18
CA SER A 103 -0.97 12.04 23.13
C SER A 103 0.53 12.18 23.33
N ASP A 104 0.96 12.43 24.58
CA ASP A 104 2.38 12.56 24.95
C ASP A 104 3.18 11.25 24.73
N ASP A 105 2.47 10.12 24.78
CA ASP A 105 2.95 8.83 24.26
C ASP A 105 2.68 8.78 22.76
N ASN A 106 3.73 8.86 21.94
CA ASN A 106 3.65 8.77 20.49
C ASN A 106 4.12 7.38 20.01
N PRO A 107 3.32 6.30 20.19
CA PRO A 107 3.76 4.94 19.94
C PRO A 107 4.02 4.72 18.45
N SER A 108 5.29 4.46 18.10
CA SER A 108 5.73 4.09 16.75
C SER A 108 4.89 2.95 16.14
N TRP A 109 4.43 2.00 16.96
CA TRP A 109 3.58 0.89 16.52
C TRP A 109 2.20 1.34 16.04
N TYR A 110 1.62 2.38 16.65
CA TYR A 110 0.29 2.88 16.28
C TYR A 110 0.35 3.65 14.96
N LYS A 111 1.35 4.53 14.79
CA LYS A 111 1.60 5.22 13.51
C LYS A 111 1.79 4.20 12.38
N LYS A 112 2.54 3.12 12.64
CA LYS A 112 2.71 2.01 11.70
C LYS A 112 1.38 1.32 11.36
N ALA A 113 0.56 0.99 12.37
CA ALA A 113 -0.73 0.34 12.16
C ALA A 113 -1.69 1.20 11.33
N VAL A 114 -1.76 2.51 11.60
CA VAL A 114 -2.56 3.46 10.82
C VAL A 114 -2.08 3.51 9.37
N LYS A 115 -0.77 3.56 9.16
CA LYS A 115 -0.16 3.59 7.83
C LYS A 115 -0.47 2.33 7.02
N GLU A 116 -0.29 1.15 7.61
CA GLU A 116 -0.56 -0.14 6.95
C GLU A 116 -2.06 -0.31 6.66
N SER A 117 -2.94 0.08 7.59
CA SER A 117 -4.39 0.03 7.41
C SER A 117 -4.86 0.97 6.31
N ALA A 118 -4.35 2.20 6.29
CA ALA A 118 -4.66 3.20 5.27
C ALA A 118 -4.21 2.75 3.88
N ALA A 119 -3.01 2.19 3.76
CA ALA A 119 -2.50 1.68 2.49
C ALA A 119 -3.32 0.50 1.98
N THR A 120 -3.75 -0.39 2.87
CA THR A 120 -4.63 -1.52 2.51
C THR A 120 -5.99 -1.03 2.00
N ALA A 121 -6.63 -0.11 2.72
CA ALA A 121 -7.91 0.47 2.31
C ALA A 121 -7.81 1.23 0.98
N PHE A 122 -6.70 1.94 0.77
CA PHE A 122 -6.43 2.65 -0.47
C PHE A 122 -6.21 1.69 -1.64
N GLY A 123 -5.34 0.69 -1.48
CA GLY A 123 -5.10 -0.33 -2.50
C GLY A 123 -6.37 -1.10 -2.87
N ALA A 124 -7.16 -1.53 -1.89
CA ALA A 124 -8.45 -2.18 -2.14
C ALA A 124 -9.44 -1.25 -2.86
N GLY A 125 -9.47 0.03 -2.51
CA GLY A 125 -10.29 1.03 -3.19
C GLY A 125 -9.86 1.27 -4.64
N VAL A 126 -8.55 1.26 -4.93
CA VAL A 126 -8.05 1.30 -6.32
C VAL A 126 -8.51 0.05 -7.07
N GLU A 127 -8.24 -1.13 -6.51
CA GLU A 127 -8.53 -2.41 -7.16
C GLU A 127 -10.01 -2.61 -7.48
N THR A 128 -10.91 -2.20 -6.57
CA THR A 128 -12.35 -2.47 -6.71
C THR A 128 -13.13 -1.38 -7.45
N LEU A 129 -12.62 -0.14 -7.50
CA LEU A 129 -13.34 1.00 -8.06
C LEU A 129 -12.75 1.51 -9.39
N LEU A 130 -11.50 1.15 -9.71
CA LEU A 130 -10.80 1.64 -10.90
C LEU A 130 -10.43 0.53 -11.90
N CYS A 131 -10.49 -0.74 -11.52
CA CYS A 131 -10.43 -1.89 -12.44
C CYS A 131 -11.85 -2.43 -12.72
#